data_AF-A0A1A2CP06-F1
#
_entry.id   AF-A0A1A2CP06-F1
#
_cell.length_a   1.000
_cell.length_b   1.000
_cell.length_c   1.000
_cell.angle_alpha   90.00
_cell.angle_beta   90.00
_cell.angle_gamma   90.00
#
_symmetry.space_group_name_H-M   'P 1'
#
loop_
_entity.id
_entity.type
_entity.pdbx_description
1 polymer ?
#
loop_
_entity_poly.entity_id
_entity_poly.type
_entity_poly.pdbx_seq_one_letter_code
_entity_poly.pdbx_strand_id
1 'polypeptide(L)'
;MQNETLEVIRSLVNDGLVRLGAQVMLGEHLGGVATEGERFVAWDQPLERSMHKISHVYLRHYDDPERWMYAVWLQLTDKGQEFAQSIEQADIDSYRRIE
;
A
#
# COMPACT_ATOMS: atom_id res chain seq x y z
N MET A 1 8.91 -15.73 -0.86
CA MET A 1 8.20 -14.74 -1.70
C MET A 1 6.87 -14.28 -1.10
N GLN A 2 5.74 -15.01 -1.17
CA GLN A 2 4.43 -14.48 -0.73
C GLN A 2 4.34 -14.15 0.78
N ASN A 3 4.90 -14.99 1.65
CA ASN A 3 4.98 -14.70 3.08
C ASN A 3 5.90 -13.51 3.38
N GLU A 4 6.99 -13.36 2.63
CA GLU A 4 7.91 -12.22 2.79
C GLU A 4 7.20 -10.89 2.45
N THR A 5 6.37 -10.87 1.40
CA THR A 5 5.56 -9.69 1.08
C THR A 5 4.64 -9.31 2.24
N LEU A 6 3.95 -10.27 2.85
CA LEU A 6 3.07 -10.01 4.00
C LEU A 6 3.86 -9.52 5.22
N GLU A 7 5.05 -10.07 5.47
CA GLU A 7 5.92 -9.62 6.57
C GLU A 7 6.44 -8.19 6.34
N VAL A 8 6.81 -7.83 5.10
CA VAL A 8 7.21 -6.46 4.77
C VAL A 8 6.05 -5.49 4.99
N ILE A 9 4.84 -5.82 4.50
CA ILE A 9 3.65 -4.97 4.72
C ILE A 9 3.39 -4.79 6.22
N ARG A 10 3.49 -5.88 7.00
CA ARG A 10 3.32 -5.85 8.46
C ARG A 10 4.38 -4.94 9.12
N SER A 11 5.65 -5.03 8.72
CA SER A 11 6.72 -4.19 9.27
C SER A 11 6.46 -2.71 8.95
N LEU A 12 6.15 -2.38 7.69
CA LEU A 12 5.92 -0.99 7.28
C LEU A 12 4.76 -0.34 8.05
N VAL A 13 3.69 -1.09 8.35
CA VAL A 13 2.57 -0.57 9.16
C VAL A 13 2.96 -0.45 10.63
N ASN A 14 3.64 -1.45 11.20
CA ASN A 14 4.09 -1.40 12.61
C ASN A 14 5.09 -0.27 12.86
N ASP A 15 5.97 -0.01 11.90
CA ASP A 15 6.92 1.10 11.93
C ASP A 15 6.21 2.45 11.68
N GLY A 16 4.92 2.44 11.37
CA GLY A 16 4.11 3.63 11.15
C GLY A 16 4.43 4.35 9.84
N LEU A 17 5.07 3.68 8.88
CA LEU A 17 5.47 4.24 7.59
C LEU A 17 4.32 4.24 6.59
N VAL A 18 3.39 3.29 6.70
CA VAL A 18 2.22 3.20 5.82
C VAL A 18 0.94 2.94 6.59
N ARG A 19 -0.19 3.34 5.99
CA ARG A 19 -1.55 2.94 6.40
C ARG A 19 -2.18 2.05 5.33
N LEU A 20 -2.91 1.04 5.78
CA LEU A 20 -3.68 0.16 4.92
C LEU A 20 -5.07 0.73 4.70
N GLY A 21 -5.57 0.59 3.48
CA GLY A 21 -6.89 1.10 3.13
C GLY A 21 -7.43 0.54 1.84
N ALA A 22 -8.55 1.12 1.42
CA ALA A 22 -9.16 0.89 0.12
C ALA A 22 -9.23 2.19 -0.66
N GLN A 23 -9.17 2.08 -1.97
CA GLN A 23 -9.55 3.14 -2.87
C GLN A 23 -11.07 3.08 -3.08
N VAL A 24 -11.72 4.23 -2.99
CA VAL A 24 -13.16 4.39 -3.19
C VAL A 24 -13.36 5.37 -4.34
N MET A 25 -14.18 4.98 -5.32
CA MET A 25 -14.61 5.86 -6.41
C MET A 25 -15.58 6.91 -5.86
N LEU A 26 -15.41 8.16 -6.28
CA LEU A 26 -16.29 9.27 -5.96
C LEU A 26 -17.20 9.57 -7.17
N GLY A 27 -18.45 9.95 -6.88
CA GLY A 27 -19.46 10.28 -7.88
C GLY A 27 -20.18 9.06 -8.48
N GLU A 28 -21.13 9.33 -9.37
CA GLU A 28 -21.84 8.28 -10.11
C GLU A 28 -20.89 7.59 -11.11
N HIS A 29 -21.01 6.26 -11.17
CA HIS A 29 -20.20 5.42 -12.06
C HIS A 29 -20.98 5.09 -13.34
N LEU A 30 -21.21 6.12 -14.16
CA LEU A 30 -21.85 5.95 -15.45
C LEU A 30 -20.85 5.31 -16.43
N GLY A 31 -20.96 3.99 -16.62
CA GLY A 31 -20.24 3.28 -17.67
C GLY A 31 -18.74 3.06 -17.42
N GLY A 32 -18.30 2.94 -16.17
CA GLY A 32 -16.90 2.56 -15.88
C GLY A 32 -15.97 3.70 -15.46
N VAL A 33 -16.44 4.94 -15.46
CA VAL A 33 -15.61 6.12 -15.16
C VAL A 33 -16.09 6.78 -13.86
N ALA A 34 -15.21 6.99 -12.89
CA ALA A 34 -15.50 7.83 -11.73
C ALA A 34 -15.61 9.28 -12.18
N THR A 35 -16.77 9.89 -11.97
CA THR A 35 -17.04 11.27 -12.38
C THR A 35 -16.40 12.31 -11.46
N GLU A 36 -16.07 11.93 -10.22
CA GLU A 36 -15.49 12.81 -9.21
C GLU A 36 -14.12 12.32 -8.68
N GLY A 37 -13.54 11.31 -9.33
CA GLY A 37 -12.20 10.79 -9.03
C GLY A 37 -12.17 9.68 -7.98
N GLU A 38 -11.01 9.51 -7.34
CA GLU A 38 -10.70 8.41 -6.44
C GLU A 38 -10.20 8.94 -5.09
N ARG A 39 -10.60 8.30 -3.99
CA ARG A 39 -10.16 8.64 -2.64
C ARG A 39 -9.65 7.42 -1.89
N PHE A 40 -8.52 7.60 -1.19
CA PHE A 40 -8.07 6.63 -0.20
C PHE A 40 -8.89 6.73 1.10
N VAL A 41 -9.34 5.59 1.58
CA VAL A 41 -10.00 5.44 2.88
C VAL A 41 -9.21 4.43 3.70
N ALA A 42 -8.60 4.92 4.78
CA ALA A 42 -7.87 4.08 5.73
C ALA A 42 -8.84 3.09 6.40
N TRP A 43 -8.38 1.86 6.61
CA TRP A 43 -9.14 0.89 7.38
C TRP A 43 -9.02 1.17 8.87
N ASP A 44 -10.16 1.27 9.55
CA ASP A 44 -10.25 1.47 11.01
C ASP A 44 -10.35 0.14 11.76
N GLN A 45 -9.51 -0.84 11.38
CA GLN A 45 -9.53 -2.17 11.98
C GLN A 45 -8.13 -2.58 12.44
N PRO A 46 -8.02 -3.51 13.42
CA PRO A 46 -6.72 -3.98 13.89
C PRO A 46 -5.85 -4.53 12.77
N LEU A 47 -4.54 -4.29 12.84
CA LEU A 47 -3.57 -4.74 11.82
C LEU A 47 -3.69 -6.24 11.53
N GLU A 48 -3.80 -7.09 12.56
CA GLU A 48 -3.95 -8.54 12.36
C GLU A 48 -5.18 -8.91 11.53
N ARG A 49 -6.29 -8.18 11.71
CA ARG A 49 -7.50 -8.38 10.90
C ARG A 49 -7.28 -7.97 9.44
N SER A 50 -6.56 -6.87 9.23
CA SER A 50 -6.15 -6.41 7.90
C SER A 50 -5.20 -7.40 7.22
N MET A 51 -4.19 -7.91 7.94
CA MET A 51 -3.25 -8.90 7.42
C MET A 51 -3.94 -10.22 7.09
N HIS A 52 -4.90 -10.66 7.90
CA HIS A 52 -5.70 -11.85 7.58
C HIS A 52 -6.52 -11.66 6.30
N LYS A 53 -7.16 -10.48 6.12
CA LYS A 53 -7.88 -10.15 4.88
C LYS A 53 -6.96 -10.18 3.66
N ILE A 54 -5.79 -9.53 3.74
CA ILE A 54 -4.82 -9.48 2.64
C ILE A 54 -4.34 -10.89 2.32
N SER A 55 -3.95 -11.66 3.33
CA SER A 55 -3.51 -13.06 3.17
C SER A 55 -4.58 -13.91 2.51
N HIS A 56 -5.85 -13.77 2.91
CA HIS A 56 -6.95 -14.54 2.35
C HIS A 56 -7.18 -14.24 0.87
N VAL A 57 -7.16 -12.96 0.47
CA VAL A 57 -7.39 -12.55 -0.93
C VAL A 57 -6.16 -12.83 -1.80
N TYR A 58 -4.97 -12.44 -1.32
CA TYR A 58 -3.73 -12.56 -2.08
C TYR A 58 -3.25 -14.00 -2.25
N LEU A 59 -3.30 -14.84 -1.20
CA LEU A 59 -2.82 -16.21 -1.29
C LEU A 59 -3.79 -17.14 -2.01
N ARG A 60 -5.11 -16.94 -1.86
CA ARG A 60 -6.10 -17.82 -2.48
C ARG A 60 -6.36 -17.52 -3.95
N HIS A 61 -6.07 -16.30 -4.39
CA HIS A 61 -6.35 -15.84 -5.74
C HIS A 61 -5.10 -15.32 -6.44
N TYR A 62 -3.91 -15.70 -6.01
CA TYR A 62 -2.65 -15.22 -6.58
C TYR A 62 -2.61 -15.33 -8.11
N ASP A 63 -3.12 -16.44 -8.65
CA ASP A 63 -3.16 -16.72 -10.10
C ASP A 63 -4.22 -15.92 -10.87
N ASP A 64 -5.03 -15.11 -10.18
CA ASP A 64 -6.03 -14.20 -10.74
C ASP A 64 -5.76 -12.76 -10.29
N PRO A 65 -4.87 -12.03 -11.00
CA PRO A 65 -4.47 -10.67 -10.67
C PRO A 65 -5.64 -9.69 -10.49
N GLU A 66 -6.69 -9.82 -11.29
CA GLU A 66 -7.86 -8.95 -11.22
C GLU A 66 -8.57 -9.03 -9.87
N ARG A 67 -8.50 -10.19 -9.20
CA ARG A 67 -9.13 -10.39 -7.89
C ARG A 67 -8.36 -9.80 -6.72
N TRP A 68 -7.05 -9.60 -6.84
CA TRP A 68 -6.23 -9.16 -5.71
C TRP A 68 -5.55 -7.81 -5.92
N MET A 69 -5.37 -7.33 -7.15
CA MET A 69 -4.63 -6.09 -7.43
C MET A 69 -5.23 -4.85 -6.76
N TYR A 70 -6.54 -4.86 -6.47
CA TYR A 70 -7.25 -3.77 -5.79
C TYR A 70 -7.68 -4.13 -4.35
N ALA A 71 -7.17 -5.25 -3.80
CA ALA A 71 -7.60 -5.74 -2.49
C ALA A 71 -7.11 -4.88 -1.32
N VAL A 72 -5.97 -4.19 -1.51
CA VAL A 72 -5.34 -3.33 -0.50
C VAL A 72 -4.59 -2.19 -1.18
N TRP A 73 -4.72 -1.00 -0.60
CA TRP A 73 -3.89 0.16 -0.93
C TRP A 73 -3.00 0.51 0.25
N LEU A 74 -1.75 0.88 -0.04
CA LEU A 74 -0.78 1.37 0.93
C LEU A 74 -0.58 2.87 0.70
N GLN A 75 -0.88 3.69 1.71
CA GLN A 75 -0.62 5.13 1.68
C GLN A 75 0.54 5.44 2.64
N LEU A 76 1.55 6.18 2.17
CA LEU A 76 2.59 6.71 3.04
C LEU A 76 1.98 7.61 4.12
N THR A 77 2.47 7.46 5.34
CA THR A 77 2.28 8.48 6.39
C THR A 77 3.28 9.61 6.21
N ASP A 78 3.14 10.70 6.96
CA ASP A 78 4.15 11.77 6.99
C ASP A 78 5.54 11.21 7.34
N LYS A 79 5.60 10.34 8.37
CA LYS A 79 6.82 9.60 8.75
C LYS A 79 7.34 8.74 7.59
N GLY A 80 6.45 8.05 6.88
CA GLY A 80 6.80 7.24 5.72
C GLY A 80 7.39 8.07 4.58
N GLN A 81 6.83 9.25 4.34
CA GLN A 81 7.30 10.17 3.32
C GLN A 81 8.68 10.73 3.67
N GLU A 82 8.88 11.21 4.90
CA GLU A 82 10.19 11.67 5.37
C GLU A 82 11.25 10.56 5.26
N PHE A 83 10.90 9.33 5.65
CA PHE A 83 11.79 8.19 5.55
C PHE A 83 12.16 7.87 4.09
N ALA A 84 11.17 7.83 3.18
CA ALA A 84 11.41 7.57 1.77
C ALA A 84 12.34 8.63 1.15
N GLN A 85 12.10 9.91 1.46
CA GLN A 85 12.96 11.02 1.02
C GLN A 85 14.39 10.89 1.56
N SER A 86 14.57 10.43 2.81
CA SER A 86 15.90 10.23 3.38
C SER A 86 16.70 9.13 2.66
N ILE A 87 16.03 8.07 2.20
CA ILE A 87 16.64 6.99 1.42
C ILE A 87 17.06 7.52 0.05
N GLU A 88 16.15 8.23 -0.63
CA GLU A 88 16.42 8.83 -1.95
C GLU A 88 17.62 9.78 -1.88
N GLN A 89 17.68 10.63 -0.85
CA GLN A 89 18.79 11.54 -0.65
C GLN A 89 20.11 10.79 -0.39
N ALA A 90 20.09 9.75 0.45
CA ALA A 90 21.26 8.94 0.73
C ALA A 90 21.78 8.20 -0.51
N ASP A 91 20.87 7.73 -1.37
CA ASP A 91 21.20 7.09 -2.64
C ASP A 91 21.90 8.08 -3.59
N ILE A 92 21.33 9.28 -3.78
CA ILE A 92 21.95 10.36 -4.56
C ILE A 92 23.34 10.71 -4.04
N ASP A 93 23.51 10.83 -2.72
CA ASP A 93 24.79 11.18 -2.10
C ASP A 93 25.80 10.02 -2.14
N SER A 94 25.36 8.79 -2.38
CA SER A 94 26.25 7.66 -2.65
C SER A 94 26.88 7.77 -4.03
N TYR A 95 26.09 8.17 -5.05
CA TYR A 95 26.58 8.38 -6.42
C TYR A 95 27.58 9.53 -6.51
N ARG A 96 27.33 10.63 -5.79
CA ARG A 96 28.23 11.80 -5.75
C ARG A 96 29.60 11.54 -5.10
N ARG A 97 29.74 10.47 -4.30
CA ARG A 97 31.00 10.11 -3.63
C ARG A 97 31.92 9.23 -4.48
N ILE A 98 31.46 8.80 -5.65
CA ILE A 98 32.21 7.93 -6.58
C ILE A 98 32.87 8.77 -7.69
N GLU A 99 32.55 10.06 -7.78
CA GLU A 99 33.21 11.08 -8.62
C GLU A 99 34.36 11.78 -7.89
#